data_AF-A0A9J5W3B5-F1
#
_entry.id   AF-A0A9J5W3B5-F1
#
_cell.length_a   1.000
_cell.length_b   1.000
_cell.length_c   1.000
_cell.angle_alpha   90.00
_cell.angle_beta   90.00
_cell.angle_gamma   90.00
#
_symmetry.space_group_name_H-M   'P 1'
#
loop_
_entity.id
_entity.type
_entity.pdbx_description
1 polymer ?
#
loop_
_entity_poly.entity_id
_entity_poly.type
_entity_poly.pdbx_seq_one_letter_code
_entity_poly.pdbx_strand_id
1 'polypeptide(L)'
;MADVDASWAMLSYTRYEYALKIHFPQMYFLEADSGSDRENENLVEDGKTDLDKRPQKPKMLTQVEKNRRARRKEQLKAEAEATKAAQLSKEIDSLLDIIQEIEREEGEKQKRHLCRVTGIKEKLKSCPPRLGKHKFVPAPAQVLLSEEITGSLRKLKVAFLILIFKVFLL
;
A
#
# COMPACT_ATOMS: atom_id res chain seq x y z
N MET A 1 -21.34 19.50 -14.58
CA MET A 1 -20.86 18.93 -13.30
C MET A 1 -20.67 17.42 -13.36
N ALA A 2 -21.31 16.68 -14.29
CA ALA A 2 -21.13 15.23 -14.44
C ALA A 2 -19.83 14.80 -15.17
N ASP A 3 -19.20 15.69 -15.94
CA ASP A 3 -18.07 15.31 -16.82
C ASP A 3 -16.73 15.11 -16.09
N VAL A 4 -16.56 15.78 -14.94
CA VAL A 4 -15.32 15.68 -14.16
C VAL A 4 -15.28 14.34 -13.41
N ASP A 5 -16.41 13.90 -12.84
CA ASP A 5 -16.50 12.65 -12.09
C ASP A 5 -16.31 11.41 -12.99
N ALA A 6 -16.78 11.48 -14.25
CA ALA A 6 -16.54 10.44 -15.25
C ALA A 6 -15.05 10.32 -15.63
N SER A 7 -14.33 11.43 -15.71
CA SER A 7 -12.89 11.44 -16.02
C SER A 7 -12.06 10.81 -14.91
N TRP A 8 -12.39 11.09 -13.63
CA TRP A 8 -11.74 10.48 -12.48
C TRP A 8 -12.05 8.98 -12.35
N ALA A 9 -13.28 8.56 -12.66
CA ALA A 9 -13.66 7.15 -12.69
C ALA A 9 -12.94 6.37 -13.82
N MET A 10 -12.73 6.99 -14.98
CA MET A 10 -11.97 6.38 -16.08
C MET A 10 -10.46 6.32 -15.77
N LEU A 11 -9.90 7.34 -15.12
CA LEU A 11 -8.50 7.36 -14.70
C LEU A 11 -8.21 6.36 -13.56
N SER A 12 -9.15 6.16 -12.63
CA SER A 12 -9.02 5.11 -11.61
C SER A 12 -9.14 3.72 -12.23
N TYR A 13 -10.14 3.47 -13.09
CA TYR A 13 -10.35 2.18 -13.76
C TYR A 13 -9.15 1.75 -14.61
N THR A 14 -8.57 2.69 -15.38
CA THR A 14 -7.35 2.41 -16.16
C THR A 14 -6.14 2.11 -15.28
N ARG A 15 -5.97 2.82 -14.16
CA ARG A 15 -4.87 2.55 -13.20
C ARG A 15 -4.96 1.15 -12.58
N TYR A 16 -6.17 0.67 -12.26
CA TYR A 16 -6.37 -0.70 -11.76
C TYR A 16 -6.09 -1.75 -12.83
N GLU A 17 -6.52 -1.52 -14.08
CA GLU A 17 -6.21 -2.37 -15.24
C GLU A 17 -4.70 -2.53 -15.45
N TYR A 18 -3.92 -1.44 -15.39
CA TYR A 18 -2.45 -1.52 -15.50
C TYR A 18 -1.80 -2.27 -14.33
N ALA A 19 -2.29 -2.08 -13.10
CA ALA A 19 -1.78 -2.79 -11.93
C ALA A 19 -2.06 -4.30 -12.01
N LEU A 20 -3.26 -4.70 -12.45
CA LEU A 20 -3.62 -6.10 -12.72
C LEU A 20 -2.77 -6.69 -13.85
N LYS A 21 -2.54 -5.94 -14.94
CA LYS A 21 -1.75 -6.41 -16.09
C LYS A 21 -0.26 -6.62 -15.78
N ILE A 22 0.30 -5.84 -14.85
CA ILE A 22 1.70 -5.97 -14.40
C ILE A 22 1.85 -7.14 -13.40
N HIS A 23 0.83 -7.41 -12.59
CA HIS A 23 0.87 -8.47 -11.56
C HIS A 23 0.49 -9.87 -12.10
N PHE A 24 -0.41 -9.94 -13.09
CA PHE A 24 -0.90 -11.20 -13.66
C PHE A 24 0.20 -12.14 -14.21
N PRO A 25 1.23 -11.68 -14.94
CA PRO A 25 2.25 -12.57 -15.52
C PRO A 25 3.08 -13.34 -14.49
N GLN A 26 3.17 -12.86 -13.25
CA GLN A 26 3.93 -13.50 -12.16
C GLN A 26 3.11 -14.57 -11.41
N MET A 27 1.78 -14.51 -11.47
CA MET A 27 0.89 -15.43 -10.73
C MET A 27 0.60 -16.76 -11.43
N TYR A 28 0.83 -16.86 -12.75
CA TYR A 28 0.49 -18.05 -13.53
C TYR A 28 1.63 -19.07 -13.69
N PHE A 29 2.78 -18.84 -13.06
CA PHE A 29 3.81 -19.87 -12.87
C PHE A 29 3.63 -20.57 -11.51
N LEU A 30 2.44 -21.16 -11.29
CA LEU A 30 2.30 -22.15 -10.22
C LEU A 30 2.87 -23.46 -10.75
N GLU A 31 4.05 -23.82 -10.24
CA GLU A 31 4.71 -25.10 -10.42
C GLU A 31 3.69 -26.22 -10.25
N ALA A 32 3.52 -27.01 -11.31
CA ALA A 32 2.87 -28.30 -11.20
C ALA A 32 3.79 -29.18 -10.34
N ASP A 33 3.57 -29.21 -9.03
CA ASP A 33 4.12 -30.23 -8.15
C ASP A 33 3.51 -31.57 -8.57
N SER A 34 4.22 -32.24 -9.47
CA SER A 34 3.99 -33.60 -9.89
C SER A 34 3.98 -34.47 -8.64
N GLY A 35 2.81 -34.91 -8.22
CA GLY A 35 2.63 -35.88 -7.15
C GLY A 35 3.41 -37.15 -7.46
N SER A 36 4.69 -37.19 -7.08
CA SER A 36 5.46 -38.40 -7.01
C SER A 36 5.24 -38.96 -5.61
N ASP A 37 4.18 -39.76 -5.49
CA ASP A 37 4.01 -40.70 -4.39
C ASP A 37 5.09 -41.78 -4.52
N ARG A 38 6.35 -41.39 -4.30
CA ARG A 38 7.42 -42.34 -4.09
C ARG A 38 7.37 -42.70 -2.62
N GLU A 39 6.76 -43.84 -2.35
CA GLU A 39 6.93 -44.58 -1.11
C GLU A 39 8.43 -44.68 -0.83
N ASN A 40 8.91 -43.77 0.02
CA ASN A 40 10.28 -43.76 0.51
C ASN A 40 10.39 -44.92 1.51
N GLU A 41 10.64 -46.12 0.98
CA GLU A 41 11.15 -47.21 1.78
C GLU A 41 12.53 -46.82 2.31
N ASN A 42 12.54 -46.32 3.55
CA ASN A 42 13.65 -46.31 4.50
C ASN A 42 15.01 -46.71 3.90
N LEU A 43 15.66 -45.78 3.22
CA LEU A 43 17.11 -45.86 3.00
C LEU A 43 17.77 -45.17 4.18
N VAL A 44 17.99 -45.93 5.25
CA VAL A 44 19.03 -45.57 6.22
C VAL A 44 20.35 -45.88 5.51
N GLU A 45 20.91 -44.87 4.86
CA GLU A 45 22.30 -44.86 4.45
C GLU A 45 23.15 -44.82 5.73
N ASP A 46 23.69 -45.97 6.12
CA ASP A 46 24.90 -46.00 6.93
C ASP A 46 26.06 -46.26 5.98
N GLY A 47 26.91 -45.26 5.85
CA GLY A 47 28.01 -45.24 4.91
C GLY A 47 29.03 -46.32 5.24
N LYS A 48 29.08 -47.37 4.42
CA LYS A 48 30.32 -48.05 4.03
C LYS A 48 30.09 -48.81 2.73
N THR A 49 30.87 -48.40 1.74
CA THR A 49 31.15 -49.07 0.47
C THR A 49 31.23 -50.59 0.61
N ASP A 50 30.37 -51.33 -0.08
CA ASP A 50 30.61 -52.71 -0.54
C ASP A 50 29.59 -53.05 -1.64
N LEU A 51 30.07 -53.12 -2.89
CA LEU A 51 29.29 -53.27 -4.12
C LEU A 51 28.90 -54.72 -4.48
N ASP A 52 28.80 -55.65 -3.52
CA ASP A 52 28.61 -57.09 -3.82
C ASP A 52 27.50 -57.81 -3.02
N LYS A 53 26.49 -57.09 -2.53
CA LYS A 53 25.36 -57.73 -1.84
C LYS A 53 24.12 -57.75 -2.73
N ARG A 54 23.80 -58.94 -3.28
CA ARG A 54 22.49 -59.30 -3.85
C ARG A 54 21.37 -58.63 -3.03
N PRO A 55 20.42 -57.90 -3.65
CA PRO A 55 19.35 -57.24 -2.90
C PRO A 55 18.60 -58.30 -2.09
N GLN A 56 18.73 -58.23 -0.77
CA GLN A 56 18.04 -59.14 0.12
C GLN A 56 16.55 -58.84 0.00
N LYS A 57 15.74 -59.87 -0.26
CA LYS A 57 14.29 -59.72 -0.32
C LYS A 57 13.82 -59.08 0.99
N PRO A 58 13.03 -57.99 0.94
CA PRO A 58 12.55 -57.36 2.16
C PRO A 58 11.82 -58.39 3.01
N LYS A 59 12.13 -58.42 4.31
CA LYS A 59 11.44 -59.32 5.25
C LYS A 59 9.95 -59.03 5.16
N MET A 60 9.16 -60.06 4.81
CA MET A 60 7.70 -59.92 4.79
C MET A 60 7.22 -59.54 6.18
N LEU A 61 6.74 -58.31 6.32
CA LEU A 61 6.14 -57.83 7.54
C LEU A 61 4.90 -58.64 7.86
N THR A 62 4.74 -58.96 9.15
CA THR A 62 3.55 -59.65 9.64
C THR A 62 2.31 -58.76 9.48
N GLN A 63 1.12 -59.35 9.35
CA GLN A 63 -0.13 -58.57 9.24
C GLN A 63 -0.33 -57.61 10.42
N VAL A 64 0.13 -57.98 11.62
CA VAL A 64 0.08 -57.13 12.82
C VAL A 64 0.95 -55.89 12.68
N GLU A 65 2.17 -56.02 12.15
CA GLU A 65 3.05 -54.88 11.90
C GLU A 65 2.49 -53.95 10.81
N LYS A 66 1.88 -54.51 9.78
CA LYS A 66 1.18 -53.73 8.74
C LYS A 66 0.03 -52.92 9.34
N ASN A 67 -0.81 -53.54 10.17
CA ASN A 67 -1.90 -52.86 10.87
C ASN A 67 -1.39 -51.79 11.85
N ARG A 68 -0.28 -52.05 12.56
CA ARG A 68 0.36 -51.07 13.45
C ARG A 68 0.85 -49.85 12.68
N ARG A 69 1.46 -50.04 11.50
CA ARG A 69 1.90 -48.94 10.64
C ARG A 69 0.72 -48.16 10.06
N ALA A 70 -0.34 -48.84 9.63
CA ALA A 70 -1.55 -48.20 9.13
C ALA A 70 -2.18 -47.26 10.17
N ARG A 71 -2.35 -47.73 11.42
CA ARG A 71 -2.87 -46.90 12.52
C ARG A 71 -2.01 -45.66 12.79
N ARG A 72 -0.69 -45.80 12.78
CA ARG A 72 0.22 -44.65 12.96
C ARG A 72 0.15 -43.67 11.79
N LYS A 73 0.07 -44.16 10.55
CA LYS A 73 -0.08 -43.33 9.36
C LYS A 73 -1.37 -42.51 9.41
N GLU A 74 -2.46 -43.11 9.89
CA GLU A 74 -3.74 -42.43 10.09
C GLU A 74 -3.66 -41.35 11.18
N GLN A 75 -3.03 -41.65 12.33
CA GLN A 75 -2.80 -40.66 13.40
C GLN A 75 -1.98 -39.46 12.90
N LEU A 76 -0.87 -39.72 12.20
CA LEU A 76 -0.02 -38.65 11.65
C LEU A 76 -0.77 -37.78 10.63
N LYS A 77 -1.66 -38.38 9.82
CA LYS A 77 -2.49 -37.62 8.89
C LYS A 77 -3.49 -36.73 9.62
N ALA A 78 -4.15 -37.24 10.65
CA ALA A 78 -5.09 -36.48 11.47
C ALA A 78 -4.40 -35.31 12.20
N GLU A 79 -3.20 -35.53 12.75
CA GLU A 79 -2.39 -34.48 13.37
C GLU A 79 -1.94 -33.42 12.35
N ALA A 80 -1.52 -33.84 11.16
CA ALA A 80 -1.15 -32.93 10.08
C ALA A 80 -2.36 -32.10 9.60
N GLU A 81 -3.55 -32.69 9.55
CA GLU A 81 -4.77 -31.97 9.18
C GLU A 81 -5.20 -30.98 10.26
N ALA A 82 -5.14 -31.37 11.53
CA ALA A 82 -5.44 -30.49 12.65
C ALA A 82 -4.48 -29.29 12.75
N THR A 83 -3.19 -29.52 12.51
CA THR A 83 -2.19 -28.43 12.49
C THR A 83 -2.41 -27.46 11.33
N LYS A 84 -2.75 -27.96 10.14
CA LYS A 84 -3.13 -27.12 8.99
C LYS A 84 -4.38 -26.30 9.29
N ALA A 85 -5.42 -26.92 9.86
CA ALA A 85 -6.64 -26.21 10.24
C ALA A 85 -6.35 -25.09 11.26
N ALA A 86 -5.52 -25.38 12.26
CA ALA A 86 -5.12 -24.39 13.26
C ALA A 86 -4.30 -23.23 12.66
N GLN A 87 -3.46 -23.49 11.65
CA GLN A 87 -2.74 -22.44 10.93
C GLN A 87 -3.70 -21.54 10.15
N LEU A 88 -4.63 -22.13 9.40
CA LEU A 88 -5.64 -21.38 8.65
C LEU A 88 -6.51 -20.52 9.57
N SER A 89 -6.91 -21.03 10.73
CA SER A 89 -7.66 -20.23 11.71
C SER A 89 -6.86 -19.01 12.19
N LYS A 90 -5.57 -19.18 12.50
CA LYS A 90 -4.72 -18.05 12.90
C LYS A 90 -4.57 -17.01 11.80
N GLU A 91 -4.44 -17.45 10.55
CA GLU A 91 -4.38 -16.55 9.40
C GLU A 91 -5.69 -15.76 9.25
N ILE A 92 -6.84 -16.43 9.34
CA ILE A 92 -8.16 -15.78 9.30
C ILE A 92 -8.30 -14.74 10.41
N ASP A 93 -7.93 -15.08 11.65
CA ASP A 93 -8.01 -14.15 12.78
C ASP A 93 -7.11 -12.91 12.55
N SER A 94 -5.92 -13.11 11.99
CA SER A 94 -4.98 -12.01 11.69
C SER A 94 -5.46 -11.03 10.61
N LEU A 95 -6.38 -11.45 9.73
CA LEU A 95 -6.91 -10.57 8.67
C LEU A 95 -7.67 -9.37 9.27
N LEU A 96 -8.32 -9.55 10.42
CA LEU A 96 -9.06 -8.46 11.08
C LEU A 96 -8.12 -7.34 11.52
N ASP A 97 -6.96 -7.69 12.06
CA ASP A 97 -5.95 -6.73 12.48
C ASP A 97 -5.39 -5.95 11.28
N ILE A 98 -5.14 -6.64 10.16
CA ILE A 98 -4.67 -6.02 8.91
C ILE A 98 -5.71 -5.03 8.37
N ILE A 99 -7.00 -5.39 8.38
CA ILE A 99 -8.08 -4.50 7.93
C ILE A 99 -8.12 -3.23 8.79
N GLN A 100 -8.06 -3.38 10.12
CA GLN A 100 -8.03 -2.23 11.04
C GLN A 100 -6.81 -1.34 10.82
N GLU A 101 -5.65 -1.94 10.55
CA GLU A 101 -4.44 -1.19 10.22
C GLU A 101 -4.58 -0.39 8.93
N ILE A 102 -5.12 -1.00 7.87
CA ILE A 102 -5.38 -0.32 6.59
C ILE A 102 -6.32 0.87 6.80
N GLU A 103 -7.45 0.66 7.48
CA GLU A 103 -8.43 1.73 7.74
C GLU A 103 -7.81 2.91 8.50
N ARG A 104 -6.97 2.61 9.50
CA ARG A 104 -6.24 3.63 10.26
C ARG A 104 -5.27 4.40 9.37
N GLU A 105 -4.46 3.71 8.57
CA GLU A 105 -3.48 4.34 7.69
C GLU A 105 -4.15 5.19 6.60
N GLU A 106 -5.23 4.69 6.01
CA GLU A 106 -6.01 5.43 5.03
C GLU A 106 -6.66 6.67 5.64
N GLY A 107 -7.23 6.56 6.84
CA GLY A 107 -7.78 7.70 7.58
C GLY A 107 -6.72 8.78 7.82
N GLU A 108 -5.49 8.41 8.18
CA GLU A 108 -4.38 9.37 8.32
C GLU A 108 -3.95 9.99 6.99
N LYS A 109 -3.81 9.18 5.93
CA LYS A 109 -3.46 9.65 4.58
C LYS A 109 -4.50 10.65 4.08
N GLN A 110 -5.78 10.36 4.25
CA GLN A 110 -6.89 11.24 3.88
C GLN A 110 -6.86 12.55 4.68
N LYS A 111 -6.68 12.51 6.01
CA LYS A 111 -6.55 13.71 6.84
C LYS A 111 -5.39 14.60 6.36
N ARG A 112 -4.21 14.03 6.13
CA ARG A 112 -3.04 14.77 5.62
C ARG A 112 -3.31 15.37 4.25
N HIS A 113 -3.98 14.65 3.36
CA HIS A 113 -4.37 15.14 2.04
C HIS A 113 -5.35 16.32 2.15
N LEU A 114 -6.40 16.19 2.96
CA LEU A 114 -7.38 17.23 3.20
C LEU A 114 -6.72 18.50 3.74
N CYS A 115 -5.85 18.40 4.75
CA CYS A 115 -5.11 19.56 5.28
C CYS A 115 -4.26 20.28 4.21
N ARG A 116 -3.64 19.53 3.29
CA ARG A 116 -2.88 20.14 2.18
C ARG A 116 -3.81 20.87 1.22
N VAL A 117 -4.91 20.23 0.83
CA VAL A 117 -5.89 20.80 -0.11
C VAL A 117 -6.56 22.04 0.49
N THR A 118 -6.97 21.99 1.75
CA THR A 118 -7.55 23.15 2.45
C THR A 118 -6.54 24.29 2.56
N GLY A 119 -5.31 24.00 3.00
CA GLY A 119 -4.26 25.01 3.10
C GLY A 119 -3.90 25.66 1.75
N ILE A 120 -3.95 24.92 0.65
CA ILE A 120 -3.78 25.48 -0.70
C ILE A 120 -4.99 26.37 -1.06
N LYS A 121 -6.22 25.88 -0.85
CA LYS A 121 -7.45 26.64 -1.15
C LYS A 121 -7.52 27.95 -0.35
N GLU A 122 -7.17 27.93 0.92
CA GLU A 122 -7.13 29.12 1.78
C GLU A 122 -6.09 30.13 1.30
N LYS A 123 -4.88 29.66 0.96
CA LYS A 123 -3.83 30.52 0.39
C LYS A 123 -4.25 31.17 -0.92
N LEU A 124 -4.96 30.43 -1.78
CA LEU A 124 -5.45 30.96 -3.05
C LEU A 124 -6.55 32.02 -2.89
N LYS A 125 -7.28 32.02 -1.77
CA LYS A 125 -8.27 33.07 -1.47
C LYS A 125 -7.61 34.40 -1.09
N SER A 126 -6.51 34.37 -0.34
CA SER A 126 -5.83 35.57 0.17
C SER A 126 -4.74 36.09 -0.77
N CYS A 127 -4.00 35.19 -1.40
CA CYS A 127 -2.85 35.51 -2.23
C CYS A 127 -3.03 34.93 -3.64
N PRO A 128 -2.85 35.74 -4.69
CA PRO A 128 -2.84 35.22 -6.05
C PRO A 128 -1.69 34.21 -6.24
N PRO A 129 -1.82 33.30 -7.22
CA PRO A 129 -0.76 32.37 -7.60
C PRO A 129 0.53 33.10 -7.95
N ARG A 130 1.67 32.42 -7.75
CA ARG A 130 2.98 32.97 -8.11
C ARG A 130 3.08 33.12 -9.63
N LEU A 131 3.44 34.32 -10.09
CA LEU A 131 3.76 34.56 -11.49
C LEU A 131 5.28 34.36 -11.68
N GLY A 132 5.66 33.18 -12.20
CA GLY A 132 7.06 32.81 -12.42
C GLY A 132 7.88 32.79 -11.13
N LYS A 133 8.98 33.57 -11.09
CA LYS A 133 9.93 33.60 -9.96
C LYS A 133 9.39 34.43 -8.77
N HIS A 134 8.53 35.40 -9.02
CA HIS A 134 8.11 36.38 -8.00
C HIS A 134 6.98 35.84 -7.11
N LYS A 135 7.02 36.21 -5.82
CA LYS A 135 5.95 35.94 -4.86
C LYS A 135 5.03 37.17 -4.80
N PHE A 136 3.75 36.95 -4.55
CA PHE A 136 2.86 38.04 -4.21
C PHE A 136 3.34 38.73 -2.94
N VAL A 137 3.50 40.04 -3.00
CA VAL A 137 3.79 40.90 -1.85
C VAL A 137 2.63 41.88 -1.77
N PRO A 138 1.84 41.86 -0.68
CA PRO A 138 0.77 42.83 -0.52
C PRO A 138 1.36 44.24 -0.45
N ALA A 139 0.61 45.23 -0.93
CA ALA A 139 1.03 46.61 -0.80
C ALA A 139 1.28 46.95 0.68
N PRO A 140 2.36 47.67 1.01
CA PRO A 140 2.62 48.06 2.39
C PRO A 140 1.43 48.85 2.91
N ALA A 141 0.90 48.44 4.07
CA ALA A 141 -0.25 49.10 4.68
C ALA A 141 0.12 50.55 5.01
N GLN A 142 -0.46 51.50 4.28
CA GLN A 142 -0.30 52.90 4.61
C GLN A 142 -1.17 53.20 5.82
N VAL A 143 -0.54 53.21 6.99
CA VAL A 143 -1.19 53.64 8.24
C VAL A 143 -1.01 55.14 8.33
N LEU A 144 -2.07 55.89 8.04
CA LEU A 144 -2.12 57.31 8.38
C LEU A 144 -2.31 57.44 9.89
N LEU A 145 -1.39 58.12 10.56
CA LEU A 145 -1.53 58.40 11.99
C LEU A 145 -2.62 59.47 12.20
N SER A 146 -3.25 59.46 13.36
CA SER A 146 -4.34 60.39 13.69
C SER A 146 -3.95 61.86 13.47
N GLU A 147 -2.69 62.19 13.72
CA GLU A 147 -2.09 63.51 13.51
C GLU A 147 -2.06 63.93 12.02
N GLU A 148 -1.94 62.98 11.10
CA GLU A 148 -1.90 63.22 9.66
C GLU A 148 -3.32 63.35 9.06
N ILE A 149 -4.31 62.69 9.67
CA ILE A 149 -5.71 62.69 9.23
C ILE A 149 -6.43 64.00 9.65
N THR A 150 -6.13 64.54 10.83
CA THR A 150 -6.76 65.76 11.37
C THR A 150 -6.14 67.07 10.82
N GLY A 151 -5.03 66.98 10.07
CA GLY A 151 -4.33 68.13 9.51
C GLY A 151 -4.99 68.80 8.29
N SER A 152 -4.38 69.88 7.79
CA SER A 152 -4.77 70.54 6.54
C SER A 152 -4.50 69.65 5.31
N LEU A 153 -5.39 69.67 4.30
CA LEU A 153 -5.23 68.95 3.02
C LEU A 153 -3.88 69.18 2.33
N ARG A 154 -3.21 70.32 2.57
CA ARG A 154 -1.88 70.63 2.02
C ARG A 154 -0.76 69.76 2.60
N LYS A 155 -0.98 69.13 3.75
CA LYS A 155 -0.03 68.25 4.44
C LYS A 155 -0.25 66.77 4.11
N LEU A 156 -1.33 66.43 3.39
CA LEU A 156 -1.64 65.05 3.01
C LEU A 156 -0.61 64.53 2.02
N LYS A 157 0.16 63.50 2.40
CA LYS A 157 1.07 62.82 1.47
C LYS A 157 0.22 61.98 0.50
N VAL A 158 0.15 62.40 -0.77
CA VAL A 158 -0.43 61.60 -1.85
C VAL A 158 0.50 60.41 -2.08
N ALA A 159 0.30 59.33 -1.34
CA ALA A 159 1.23 58.23 -1.32
C ALA A 159 0.79 57.10 -2.27
N PHE A 160 1.75 56.70 -3.11
CA PHE A 160 1.91 55.41 -3.79
C PHE A 160 0.91 54.89 -4.84
N LEU A 161 -0.28 55.45 -5.03
CA LEU A 161 -1.22 54.84 -5.99
C LEU A 161 -0.85 55.04 -7.48
N ILE A 162 -0.13 56.11 -7.85
CA ILE A 162 0.08 56.46 -9.27
C ILE A 162 1.07 55.52 -9.99
N LEU A 163 2.01 54.91 -9.26
CA LEU A 163 3.04 54.05 -9.88
C LEU A 163 2.52 52.63 -10.19
N ILE A 164 1.56 52.13 -9.41
CA ILE A 164 1.09 50.73 -9.51
C ILE A 164 0.17 50.52 -10.73
N PHE A 165 -0.68 51.49 -11.05
CA PHE A 165 -1.59 51.39 -12.21
C PHE A 165 -0.85 51.39 -13.56
N LYS A 166 0.34 51.99 -13.63
CA LYS A 166 1.09 52.14 -14.90
C LYS A 166 1.77 50.84 -15.36
N VAL A 167 1.95 49.88 -14.44
CA VAL A 167 2.55 48.56 -14.72
C VAL A 167 1.50 47.53 -15.17
N PHE A 168 0.21 47.76 -14.90
CA PHE A 168 -0.88 46.82 -15.24
C PHE A 168 -1.63 47.16 -16.54
N LEU A 169 -1.30 48.29 -17.19
CA LEU A 169 -2.00 48.81 -18.38
C LEU A 169 -1.14 48.76 -19.66
N LEU A 170 -0.05 48.00 -19.64
CA LEU A 170 0.89 47.76 -20.75
C LEU A 170 1.06 46.25 -20.92
#